data_AF-A0A9E3HW70-F1
#
_entry.id   AF-A0A9E3HW70-F1
#
_cell.length_a   1.000
_cell.length_b   1.000
_cell.length_c   1.000
_cell.angle_alpha   90.00
_cell.angle_beta   90.00
_cell.angle_gamma   90.00
#
_symmetry.space_group_name_H-M   'P 1'
#
loop_
_entity.id
_entity.type
_entity.pdbx_description
1 polymer ?
#
loop_
_entity_poly.entity_id
_entity_poly.type
_entity_poly.pdbx_seq_one_letter_code
_entity_poly.pdbx_strand_id
1 'polypeptide(L)'
;MPESRSFRGKPSISLTGFMFTGKSSVGRRLARKLNLEFVDLDERIVAEAGRPIPEMFSQGGESEFREIEHRVLARVLPLTGRVLSTGGGVVIDSRNRELLRRHSCVVWLKASAESVLARFRESRGKPRPLLDVDDPEVRIRELLAERESYYAECDLCVMTDGRSVWRVTDKIIDLLNTGGPQSSC
;
A
#
# COMPACT_ATOMS: atom_id res chain seq x y z
N MET A 1 -25.90 -3.21 -12.52
CA MET A 1 -24.61 -3.78 -12.07
C MET A 1 -23.54 -3.20 -12.98
N PRO A 2 -22.45 -2.58 -12.49
CA PRO A 2 -21.41 -2.08 -13.38
C PRO A 2 -20.69 -3.27 -14.01
N GLU A 3 -20.49 -3.23 -15.32
CA GLU A 3 -19.75 -4.23 -16.09
C GLU A 3 -18.41 -4.54 -15.42
N SER A 4 -18.02 -5.81 -15.36
CA SER A 4 -16.84 -6.28 -14.66
C SER A 4 -15.57 -5.75 -15.33
N ARG A 5 -15.12 -4.57 -14.88
CA ARG A 5 -13.87 -3.95 -15.30
C ARG A 5 -12.71 -4.82 -14.82
N SER A 6 -11.90 -5.30 -15.76
CA SER A 6 -10.75 -6.17 -15.48
C SER A 6 -9.46 -5.36 -15.55
N PHE A 7 -8.66 -5.41 -14.48
CA PHE A 7 -7.37 -4.74 -14.36
C PHE A 7 -6.27 -5.77 -14.54
N ARG A 8 -5.76 -5.95 -15.77
CA ARG A 8 -4.80 -7.02 -16.11
C ARG A 8 -5.30 -8.42 -15.70
N GLY A 9 -6.59 -8.70 -15.93
CA GLY A 9 -7.20 -9.99 -15.54
C GLY A 9 -7.63 -10.06 -14.07
N LYS A 10 -7.48 -8.97 -13.30
CA LYS A 10 -7.80 -8.92 -11.87
C LYS A 10 -9.04 -8.07 -11.59
N PRO A 11 -9.82 -8.40 -10.54
CA PRO A 11 -11.06 -7.71 -10.25
C PRO A 11 -10.92 -6.40 -9.44
N SER A 12 -9.73 -6.15 -8.88
CA SER A 12 -9.43 -5.00 -8.02
C SER A 12 -7.98 -4.54 -8.19
N ILE A 13 -7.63 -3.38 -7.63
CA ILE A 13 -6.27 -2.82 -7.61
C ILE A 13 -5.82 -2.67 -6.16
N SER A 14 -4.61 -3.10 -5.83
CA SER A 14 -4.01 -2.89 -4.50
C SER A 14 -2.75 -2.04 -4.61
N LEU A 15 -2.69 -0.96 -3.84
CA LEU A 15 -1.53 -0.09 -3.74
C LEU A 15 -0.65 -0.53 -2.58
N THR A 16 0.59 -0.93 -2.88
CA THR A 16 1.63 -1.29 -1.92
C THR A 16 2.78 -0.28 -1.96
N GLY A 17 3.68 -0.36 -0.99
CA GLY A 17 4.84 0.51 -0.87
C GLY A 17 5.00 1.09 0.52
N PHE A 18 6.16 1.67 0.77
CA PHE A 18 6.52 2.20 2.09
C PHE A 18 5.59 3.32 2.55
N MET A 19 5.58 3.62 3.85
CA MET A 19 4.88 4.83 4.31
C MET A 19 5.45 6.07 3.60
N PHE A 20 4.63 7.11 3.46
CA PHE A 20 4.99 8.33 2.71
C PHE A 20 5.17 8.17 1.18
N THR A 21 4.82 7.03 0.57
CA THR A 21 4.81 6.90 -0.91
C THR A 21 3.53 7.42 -1.58
N GLY A 22 2.54 7.88 -0.79
CA GLY A 22 1.32 8.52 -1.31
C GLY A 22 0.14 7.59 -1.57
N LYS A 23 0.18 6.34 -1.09
CA LYS A 23 -0.86 5.30 -1.29
C LYS A 23 -2.30 5.80 -1.09
N SER A 24 -2.64 6.34 0.07
CA SER A 24 -4.03 6.79 0.31
C SER A 24 -4.44 7.95 -0.60
N SER A 25 -3.54 8.89 -0.92
CA SER A 25 -3.84 10.02 -1.82
C SER A 25 -4.02 9.57 -3.26
N VAL A 26 -3.09 8.74 -3.77
CA VAL A 26 -3.15 8.15 -5.11
C VAL A 26 -4.35 7.23 -5.23
N GLY A 27 -4.64 6.42 -4.21
CA GLY A 27 -5.74 5.45 -4.19
C GLY A 27 -7.11 6.11 -4.23
N ARG A 28 -7.36 7.13 -3.40
CA ARG A 28 -8.63 7.89 -3.46
C ARG A 28 -8.84 8.51 -4.83
N ARG A 29 -7.79 9.05 -5.43
CA ARG A 29 -7.85 9.66 -6.75
C ARG A 29 -8.10 8.62 -7.84
N LEU A 30 -7.37 7.51 -7.80
CA LEU A 30 -7.49 6.41 -8.74
C LEU A 30 -8.91 5.81 -8.70
N ALA A 31 -9.43 5.57 -7.51
CA ALA A 31 -10.80 5.08 -7.30
C ALA A 31 -11.83 6.01 -7.94
N ARG A 32 -11.72 7.34 -7.72
CA ARG A 32 -12.60 8.34 -8.37
C ARG A 32 -12.50 8.31 -9.89
N LYS A 33 -11.30 8.28 -10.47
CA LYS A 33 -11.13 8.26 -11.94
C LYS A 33 -11.64 6.97 -12.58
N LEU A 34 -11.56 5.85 -11.85
CA LEU A 34 -12.00 4.54 -12.33
C LEU A 34 -13.45 4.18 -11.93
N ASN A 35 -14.13 5.06 -11.19
CA ASN A 35 -15.45 4.82 -10.61
C ASN A 35 -15.52 3.52 -9.77
N LEU A 36 -14.54 3.36 -8.87
CA LEU A 36 -14.39 2.23 -7.95
C LEU A 36 -14.53 2.68 -6.50
N GLU A 37 -14.79 1.73 -5.59
CA GLU A 37 -14.70 1.99 -4.16
C GLU A 37 -13.24 2.15 -3.72
N PHE A 38 -12.95 3.13 -2.87
CA PHE A 38 -11.65 3.24 -2.20
C PHE A 38 -11.74 2.61 -0.81
N VAL A 39 -10.75 1.77 -0.46
CA VAL A 39 -10.62 1.18 0.88
C VAL A 39 -9.22 1.43 1.41
N ASP A 40 -9.11 1.93 2.64
CA ASP A 40 -7.85 1.99 3.38
C ASP A 40 -7.80 0.83 4.38
N LEU A 41 -6.82 -0.07 4.24
CA LEU A 41 -6.72 -1.27 5.07
C LEU A 41 -6.46 -0.92 6.54
N ASP A 42 -5.68 0.13 6.81
CA ASP A 42 -5.37 0.58 8.17
C ASP A 42 -6.66 1.04 8.88
N GLU A 43 -7.58 1.70 8.16
CA GLU A 43 -8.90 2.10 8.68
C GLU A 43 -9.77 0.87 9.00
N ARG A 44 -9.71 -0.19 8.16
CA ARG A 44 -10.43 -1.45 8.41
C ARG A 44 -9.85 -2.21 9.60
N ILE A 45 -8.53 -2.23 9.76
CA ILE A 45 -7.85 -2.84 10.92
C ILE A 45 -8.28 -2.14 12.21
N VAL A 46 -8.27 -0.81 12.25
CA VAL A 46 -8.70 -0.03 13.43
C VAL A 46 -10.18 -0.28 13.75
N ALA A 47 -11.05 -0.29 12.73
CA ALA A 47 -12.47 -0.54 12.93
C ALA A 47 -12.74 -1.95 13.51
N GLU A 48 -11.97 -2.95 13.09
CA GLU A 48 -12.10 -4.31 13.59
C GLU A 48 -11.53 -4.51 15.00
N ALA A 49 -10.35 -3.96 15.25
CA ALA A 49 -9.68 -4.13 16.53
C ALA A 49 -10.27 -3.25 17.63
N GLY A 50 -11.06 -2.22 17.27
CA GLY A 50 -11.69 -1.30 18.22
C GLY A 50 -10.70 -0.35 18.93
N ARG A 51 -9.43 -0.32 18.50
CA ARG A 51 -8.35 0.47 19.09
C ARG A 51 -7.39 0.99 18.01
N PRO A 52 -6.64 2.08 18.24
CA PRO A 52 -5.71 2.63 17.25
C PRO A 52 -4.46 1.75 17.09
N ILE A 53 -3.82 1.81 15.91
CA ILE A 53 -2.63 0.99 15.58
C ILE A 53 -1.50 1.11 16.62
N PRO A 54 -1.12 2.31 17.12
CA PRO A 54 -0.09 2.43 18.16
C PRO A 54 -0.39 1.61 19.42
N GLU A 55 -1.66 1.49 19.80
CA GLU A 55 -2.08 0.70 20.96
C GLU A 55 -1.97 -0.81 20.69
N MET A 56 -2.25 -1.25 19.46
CA MET A 56 -2.02 -2.65 19.07
C MET A 56 -0.54 -3.01 19.17
N PHE A 57 0.36 -2.11 18.72
CA PHE A 57 1.80 -2.32 18.82
C PHE A 57 2.29 -2.31 20.27
N SER A 58 1.79 -1.42 21.12
CA SER A 58 2.26 -1.34 22.52
C SER A 58 1.76 -2.48 23.41
N GLN A 59 0.53 -2.97 23.18
CA GLN A 59 -0.05 -4.05 23.99
C GLN A 59 0.23 -5.45 23.44
N GLY A 60 0.25 -5.59 22.12
CA GLY A 60 0.33 -6.88 21.41
C GLY A 60 1.63 -7.14 20.66
N GLY A 61 2.45 -6.10 20.50
CA GLY A 61 3.62 -6.14 19.64
C GLY A 61 3.27 -6.18 18.14
N GLU A 62 4.30 -6.20 17.30
CA GLU A 62 4.14 -6.25 15.85
C GLU A 62 3.48 -7.55 15.38
N SER A 63 3.78 -8.68 16.03
CA SER A 63 3.24 -9.99 15.64
C SER A 63 1.71 -10.03 15.69
N GLU A 64 1.10 -9.54 16.79
CA GLU A 64 -0.35 -9.48 16.91
C GLU A 64 -0.96 -8.55 15.84
N PHE A 65 -0.33 -7.39 15.60
CA PHE A 65 -0.78 -6.49 14.55
C PHE A 65 -0.75 -7.16 13.17
N ARG A 66 0.28 -7.95 12.85
CA ARG A 66 0.40 -8.65 11.57
C ARG A 66 -0.67 -9.73 11.39
N GLU A 67 -1.03 -10.46 12.45
CA GLU A 67 -2.13 -11.42 12.40
C GLU A 67 -3.48 -10.74 12.15
N ILE A 68 -3.73 -9.59 12.79
CA ILE A 68 -4.93 -8.78 12.55
C ILE A 68 -4.93 -8.24 11.11
N GLU A 69 -3.81 -7.69 10.64
CA GLU A 69 -3.63 -7.19 9.27
C GLU A 69 -3.95 -8.29 8.23
N HIS A 70 -3.41 -9.49 8.42
CA HIS A 70 -3.68 -10.64 7.57
C HIS A 70 -5.17 -11.01 7.53
N ARG A 71 -5.80 -11.14 8.70
CA ARG A 71 -7.21 -11.52 8.83
C ARG A 71 -8.14 -10.49 8.18
N VAL A 72 -7.87 -9.20 8.38
CA VAL A 72 -8.63 -8.10 7.74
C VAL A 72 -8.46 -8.16 6.23
N LEU A 73 -7.22 -8.29 5.76
CA LEU A 73 -6.91 -8.36 4.33
C LEU A 73 -7.63 -9.53 3.65
N ALA A 74 -7.63 -10.71 4.27
CA ALA A 74 -8.30 -11.92 3.78
C ALA A 74 -9.83 -11.76 3.63
N ARG A 75 -10.46 -10.85 4.39
CA ARG A 75 -11.89 -10.51 4.24
C ARG A 75 -12.15 -9.43 3.19
N VAL A 76 -11.25 -8.46 3.06
CA VAL A 76 -11.45 -7.30 2.17
C VAL A 76 -11.14 -7.64 0.71
N LEU A 77 -10.04 -8.35 0.45
CA LEU A 77 -9.55 -8.62 -0.90
C LEU A 77 -10.50 -9.43 -1.80
N PRO A 78 -11.23 -10.45 -1.30
CA PRO A 78 -12.13 -11.23 -2.16
C PRO A 78 -13.24 -10.42 -2.81
N LEU A 79 -13.60 -9.25 -2.26
CA LEU A 79 -14.64 -8.43 -2.85
C LEU A 79 -14.09 -7.45 -3.89
N THR A 80 -14.79 -7.39 -5.03
CA THR A 80 -14.29 -6.89 -6.31
C THR A 80 -14.60 -5.41 -6.53
N GLY A 81 -14.00 -4.80 -7.55
CA GLY A 81 -14.34 -3.44 -7.98
C GLY A 81 -13.79 -2.34 -7.06
N ARG A 82 -12.59 -2.53 -6.51
CA ARG A 82 -12.01 -1.61 -5.53
C ARG A 82 -10.58 -1.19 -5.81
N VAL A 83 -10.19 -0.07 -5.23
CA VAL A 83 -8.80 0.33 -5.01
C VAL A 83 -8.49 0.23 -3.52
N LEU A 84 -7.62 -0.70 -3.16
CA LEU A 84 -7.16 -0.93 -1.79
C LEU A 84 -5.85 -0.19 -1.54
N SER A 85 -5.80 0.70 -0.56
CA SER A 85 -4.55 1.21 0.02
C SER A 85 -4.15 0.32 1.19
N THR A 86 -2.93 -0.20 1.17
CA THR A 86 -2.43 -1.11 2.22
C THR A 86 -1.50 -0.42 3.20
N GLY A 87 -1.29 -1.04 4.36
CA GLY A 87 -0.24 -0.67 5.31
C GLY A 87 1.15 -0.96 4.73
N GLY A 88 2.18 -0.23 5.19
CA GLY A 88 3.55 -0.41 4.69
C GLY A 88 4.13 -1.80 4.98
N GLY A 89 3.64 -2.51 5.99
CA GLY A 89 4.12 -3.84 6.35
C GLY A 89 3.34 -5.00 5.73
N VAL A 90 2.27 -4.74 4.96
CA VAL A 90 1.37 -5.79 4.46
C VAL A 90 2.11 -6.89 3.69
N VAL A 91 3.18 -6.52 2.98
CA VAL A 91 3.94 -7.41 2.11
C VAL A 91 4.95 -8.27 2.88
N ILE A 92 5.19 -8.04 4.17
CA ILE A 92 6.15 -8.82 4.97
C ILE A 92 5.65 -10.27 5.10
N ASP A 93 4.35 -10.44 5.35
CA ASP A 93 3.71 -11.74 5.42
C ASP A 93 3.49 -12.32 4.01
N SER A 94 4.03 -13.51 3.75
CA SER A 94 3.88 -14.21 2.47
C SER A 94 2.43 -14.57 2.16
N ARG A 95 1.60 -14.86 3.18
CA ARG A 95 0.16 -15.12 3.02
C ARG A 95 -0.55 -13.91 2.41
N ASN A 96 -0.17 -12.71 2.83
CA ASN A 96 -0.72 -11.46 2.29
C ASN A 96 -0.29 -11.23 0.84
N ARG A 97 0.98 -11.50 0.51
CA ARG A 97 1.46 -11.40 -0.89
C ARG A 97 0.70 -12.35 -1.81
N GLU A 98 0.42 -13.57 -1.37
CA GLU A 98 -0.38 -14.53 -2.12
C GLU A 98 -1.82 -14.04 -2.34
N LEU A 99 -2.49 -13.55 -1.29
CA LEU A 99 -3.83 -12.98 -1.40
C LEU A 99 -3.87 -11.79 -2.37
N LEU A 100 -2.93 -10.86 -2.24
CA LEU A 100 -2.81 -9.68 -3.10
C LEU A 100 -2.68 -10.08 -4.57
N ARG A 101 -1.76 -11.00 -4.87
CA ARG A 101 -1.52 -11.51 -6.22
C ARG A 101 -2.75 -12.24 -6.78
N ARG A 102 -3.48 -12.99 -5.95
CA ARG A 102 -4.66 -13.73 -6.40
C ARG A 102 -5.82 -12.80 -6.75
N HIS A 103 -6.07 -11.78 -5.92
CA HIS A 103 -7.32 -11.00 -5.97
C HIS A 103 -7.19 -9.59 -6.55
N SER A 104 -5.98 -9.09 -6.83
CA SER A 104 -5.80 -7.73 -7.30
C SER A 104 -4.62 -7.57 -8.25
N CYS A 105 -4.65 -6.50 -9.05
CA CYS A 105 -3.46 -5.97 -9.69
C CYS A 105 -2.67 -5.17 -8.64
N VAL A 106 -1.48 -5.65 -8.29
CA VAL A 106 -0.62 -5.09 -7.25
C VAL A 106 0.25 -3.99 -7.86
N VAL A 107 0.04 -2.76 -7.39
CA VAL A 107 0.79 -1.58 -7.82
C VAL A 107 1.70 -1.13 -6.68
N TRP A 108 3.00 -1.29 -6.86
CA TRP A 108 4.01 -0.76 -5.97
C TRP A 108 4.25 0.72 -6.26
N LEU A 109 3.93 1.58 -5.29
CA LEU A 109 4.35 2.96 -5.27
C LEU A 109 5.74 3.07 -4.64
N LYS A 110 6.76 3.20 -5.48
CA LYS A 110 8.17 3.31 -5.08
C LYS A 110 8.56 4.77 -4.86
N ALA A 111 9.41 5.01 -3.86
CA ALA A 111 10.02 6.31 -3.59
C ALA A 111 11.47 6.10 -3.15
N SER A 112 12.36 7.02 -3.48
CA SER A 112 13.71 7.05 -2.89
C SER A 112 13.65 7.29 -1.38
N ALA A 113 14.71 6.89 -0.67
CA ALA A 113 14.84 7.19 0.75
C ALA A 113 14.78 8.70 1.00
N GLU A 114 15.39 9.50 0.13
CA GLU A 114 15.40 10.96 0.18
C GLU A 114 13.99 11.54 0.11
N SER A 115 13.16 11.06 -0.83
CA SER A 115 11.76 11.47 -0.95
C SER A 115 10.93 11.06 0.28
N VAL A 116 11.16 9.85 0.81
CA VAL A 116 10.47 9.38 2.03
C VAL A 116 10.85 10.24 3.23
N LEU A 117 12.14 10.54 3.40
CA LEU A 117 12.67 11.36 4.49
C LEU A 117 12.15 12.79 4.42
N ALA A 118 12.15 13.41 3.23
CA ALA A 118 11.57 14.74 3.04
C ALA A 118 10.10 14.79 3.48
N ARG A 119 9.28 13.82 3.02
CA ARG A 119 7.86 13.72 3.38
C ARG A 119 7.64 13.36 4.85
N PHE A 120 8.54 12.57 5.44
CA PHE A 120 8.51 12.25 6.87
C PHE A 120 8.76 13.51 7.71
N ARG A 121 9.79 14.30 7.39
CA ARG A 121 10.11 15.57 8.07
C ARG A 121 8.99 16.60 7.95
N GLU A 122 8.30 16.63 6.81
CA GLU A 122 7.12 17.49 6.59
C GLU A 122 5.86 16.98 7.31
N SER A 123 5.84 15.71 7.70
CA SER A 123 4.68 15.12 8.35
C SER A 123 4.60 15.59 9.81
N ARG A 124 3.54 16.35 10.13
CA ARG A 124 3.27 16.83 11.49
C ARG A 124 2.68 15.74 12.40
N GLY A 125 3.39 14.63 12.57
CA GLY A 125 3.24 13.75 13.73
C GLY A 125 1.99 12.85 13.76
N LYS A 126 1.73 12.04 12.74
CA LYS A 126 0.96 10.80 13.00
C LYS A 126 1.90 9.80 13.66
N PRO A 127 1.56 9.21 14.82
CA PRO A 127 2.40 8.21 15.46
C PRO A 127 2.65 7.04 14.50
N ARG A 128 3.93 6.76 14.25
CA ARG A 128 4.40 5.64 13.45
C ARG A 128 5.21 4.76 14.37
N PRO A 129 4.62 3.70 14.97
CA PRO A 129 5.31 2.87 15.97
C PRO A 129 6.68 2.35 15.52
N LEU A 130 6.82 2.05 14.22
CA LEU A 130 8.08 1.59 13.63
C LEU A 130 9.19 2.67 13.49
N LEU A 131 8.84 3.94 13.64
CA LEU A 131 9.74 5.10 13.56
C LEU A 131 9.85 5.84 14.90
N ASP A 132 9.28 5.28 15.97
CA ASP A 132 9.40 5.79 17.34
C ASP A 132 10.70 5.24 17.96
N VAL A 133 11.82 5.71 17.42
CA VAL A 133 13.19 5.28 17.74
C VAL A 133 14.12 6.49 17.72
N ASP A 134 15.32 6.37 18.29
CA ASP A 134 16.29 7.48 18.40
C ASP A 134 16.70 8.07 17.05
N ASP A 135 16.95 7.23 16.04
CA ASP A 135 17.29 7.66 14.68
C ASP A 135 16.27 7.14 13.65
N PRO A 136 15.16 7.87 13.43
CA PRO A 136 14.14 7.46 12.48
C PRO A 136 14.64 7.49 11.03
N GLU A 137 15.68 8.27 10.71
CA GLU A 137 16.18 8.36 9.34
C GLU A 137 16.99 7.13 8.95
N VAL A 138 17.82 6.64 9.86
CA VAL A 138 18.50 5.35 9.71
C VAL A 138 17.45 4.24 9.63
N ARG A 139 16.46 4.24 10.53
CA ARG A 139 15.42 3.20 10.54
C ARG A 139 14.59 3.18 9.25
N ILE A 140 14.30 4.33 8.65
CA ILE A 140 13.62 4.42 7.35
C ILE A 140 14.45 3.72 6.26
N ARG A 141 15.76 3.96 6.20
CA ARG A 141 16.64 3.36 5.18
C ARG A 141 16.72 1.84 5.34
N GLU A 142 16.87 1.36 6.57
CA GLU A 142 16.85 -0.07 6.88
C GLU A 142 15.54 -0.72 6.42
N LEU A 143 14.40 -0.17 6.85
CA LEU A 143 13.09 -0.72 6.51
C LEU A 143 12.81 -0.71 5.00
N LEU A 144 13.30 0.30 4.28
CA LEU A 144 13.21 0.34 2.82
C LEU A 144 14.00 -0.80 2.19
N ALA A 145 15.25 -1.00 2.61
CA ALA A 145 16.12 -2.06 2.12
C ALA A 145 15.56 -3.46 2.46
N GLU A 146 15.14 -3.67 3.70
CA GLU A 146 14.55 -4.93 4.18
C GLU A 146 13.31 -5.36 3.36
N ARG A 147 12.51 -4.38 2.90
CA ARG A 147 11.20 -4.63 2.29
C ARG A 147 11.21 -4.53 0.76
N GLU A 148 12.32 -4.12 0.15
CA GLU A 148 12.38 -3.87 -1.29
C GLU A 148 12.03 -5.12 -2.11
N SER A 149 12.60 -6.28 -1.76
CA SER A 149 12.32 -7.54 -2.43
C SER A 149 10.85 -7.95 -2.33
N TYR A 150 10.20 -7.70 -1.19
CA TYR A 150 8.78 -7.98 -0.99
C TYR A 150 7.88 -7.05 -1.80
N TYR A 151 8.23 -5.77 -1.92
CA TYR A 151 7.47 -4.84 -2.77
C TYR A 151 7.66 -5.13 -4.26
N ALA A 152 8.84 -5.62 -4.65
CA ALA A 152 9.13 -5.98 -6.03
C ALA A 152 8.26 -7.13 -6.55
N GLU A 153 7.65 -7.94 -5.66
CA GLU A 153 6.59 -8.91 -5.99
C GLU A 153 5.26 -8.21 -6.36
N CYS A 154 5.26 -7.40 -7.42
CA CYS A 154 4.12 -6.61 -7.88
C CYS A 154 3.86 -6.77 -9.39
N ASP A 155 2.68 -6.36 -9.85
CA ASP A 155 2.34 -6.32 -11.28
C ASP A 155 2.84 -5.03 -11.95
N LEU A 156 2.86 -3.92 -11.21
CA LEU A 156 3.25 -2.59 -11.69
C LEU A 156 4.11 -1.85 -10.65
N CYS A 157 5.24 -1.31 -11.07
CA CYS A 157 6.15 -0.48 -10.28
C CYS A 157 6.05 0.98 -10.76
N VAL A 158 5.67 1.92 -9.88
CA VAL A 158 5.52 3.35 -10.22
C VAL A 158 6.29 4.23 -9.25
N MET A 159 7.30 4.94 -9.77
CA MET A 159 8.07 5.93 -9.00
C MET A 159 7.22 7.15 -8.67
N THR A 160 7.33 7.63 -7.43
CA THR A 160 6.58 8.79 -6.90
C THR A 160 7.46 10.02 -6.65
N ASP A 161 8.77 9.89 -6.80
CA ASP A 161 9.75 10.96 -6.62
C ASP A 161 9.48 12.16 -7.54
N GLY A 162 9.43 13.36 -6.96
CA GLY A 162 9.21 14.61 -7.70
C GLY A 162 7.89 14.66 -8.50
N ARG A 163 6.93 13.76 -8.23
CA ARG A 163 5.68 13.64 -8.99
C ARG A 163 4.48 14.00 -8.14
N SER A 164 3.56 14.74 -8.73
CA SER A 164 2.27 15.01 -8.11
C SER A 164 1.41 13.74 -8.08
N VAL A 165 0.47 13.67 -7.13
CA VAL A 165 -0.55 12.62 -7.06
C VAL A 165 -1.28 12.46 -8.39
N TRP A 166 -1.52 13.57 -9.11
CA TRP A 166 -2.16 13.57 -10.43
C TRP A 166 -1.34 12.78 -11.45
N ARG A 167 -0.05 13.09 -11.60
CA ARG A 167 0.84 12.40 -12.54
C ARG A 167 1.01 10.91 -12.20
N VAL A 168 1.11 10.57 -10.91
CA VAL A 168 1.21 9.18 -10.48
C VAL A 168 -0.07 8.41 -10.82
N THR A 169 -1.25 8.95 -10.50
CA THR A 169 -2.52 8.31 -10.84
C THR A 169 -2.71 8.14 -12.34
N ASP A 170 -2.40 9.17 -13.14
CA ASP A 170 -2.56 9.10 -14.59
C ASP A 170 -1.63 8.04 -15.18
N LYS A 171 -0.37 7.98 -14.71
CA LYS A 171 0.58 6.93 -15.10
C LYS A 171 0.09 5.52 -14.77
N ILE A 172 -0.54 5.31 -13.61
CA ILE A 172 -1.12 4.01 -13.24
C ILE A 172 -2.22 3.62 -14.23
N ILE A 173 -3.13 4.55 -14.55
CA ILE A 173 -4.22 4.31 -15.49
C ILE A 173 -3.66 3.95 -16.88
N ASP A 174 -2.64 4.68 -17.35
CA ASP A 174 -2.00 4.37 -18.63
C ASP A 174 -1.43 2.95 -18.63
N LEU A 175 -0.70 2.57 -17.57
CA LEU A 175 -0.10 1.24 -17.42
C LEU A 175 -1.13 0.11 -17.33
N LEU A 176 -2.30 0.38 -16.75
CA LEU A 176 -3.43 -0.55 -16.70
C LEU A 176 -4.03 -0.76 -18.10
N ASN A 177 -4.08 0.28 -18.93
CA ASN A 177 -4.63 0.21 -20.28
C ASN A 177 -3.66 -0.41 -21.31
N THR A 178 -2.35 -0.27 -21.13
CA THR A 178 -1.34 -0.76 -22.10
C THR A 178 -1.04 -2.27 -22.05
N GLY A 179 -1.73 -3.05 -21.20
CA GLY A 179 -1.85 -4.52 -21.35
C GLY A 179 -0.57 -5.34 -21.65
N GLY A 180 0.60 -5.01 -21.08
CA GLY A 180 1.84 -5.75 -21.33
C GLY A 180 2.78 -5.83 -20.13
N PRO A 181 3.56 -6.92 -19.96
CA PRO A 181 4.51 -7.07 -18.87
C PRO A 181 5.66 -6.07 -19.04
N GLN A 182 5.91 -5.27 -18.00
CA GLN A 182 7.22 -4.63 -17.82
C GLN A 182 7.70 -4.99 -16.42
N SER A 183 8.26 -6.18 -16.31
CA SER A 183 9.14 -6.56 -15.21
C SER A 183 10.51 -5.95 -15.52
N SER A 184 10.80 -4.80 -14.93
CA SER A 184 12.18 -4.31 -14.70
C SER A 184 12.10 -3.08 -13.79
N CYS A 185 11.81 -3.36 -12.52
CA CYS A 185 12.56 -2.77 -11.41
C CYS A 185 13.56 -3.88 -11.02
#